data_AF-X1VZ19-F1
#
_entry.id   AF-X1VZ19-F1
#
_cell.length_a   1.000
_cell.length_b   1.000
_cell.length_c   1.000
_cell.angle_alpha   90.00
_cell.angle_beta   90.00
_cell.angle_gamma   90.00
#
_symmetry.space_group_name_H-M   'P 1'
#
loop_
_entity.id
_entity.type
_entity.pdbx_description
1 polymer ?
#
loop_
_entity_poly.entity_id
_entity_poly.type
_entity_poly.pdbx_seq_one_letter_code
_entity_poly.pdbx_strand_id
1 'polypeptide(L)'
;MSGKYPYGTMTKYPHLDGQERILWHRFIQKYPSRFDTYDYDVKIRVVPEILPLWDKKTFDYWALITKKTIDVIGWKKNSATIIEVKLRLGLATLGQVLGYRFLFHHEYP
;
A
#
# COMPACT_ATOMS: atom_id res chain seq x y z
N MET A 1 -15.55 1.22 -1.55
CA MET A 1 -14.98 0.74 -0.27
C MET A 1 -14.42 1.94 0.49
N SER A 2 -14.37 1.89 1.83
CA SER A 2 -13.82 2.96 2.67
C SER A 2 -12.59 2.43 3.41
N GLY A 3 -11.51 3.20 3.42
CA GLY A 3 -10.32 2.91 4.21
C GLY A 3 -10.50 3.23 5.70
N LYS A 4 -9.52 2.80 6.49
CA LYS A 4 -9.53 2.86 7.96
C LYS A 4 -9.43 4.27 8.52
N TYR A 5 -8.78 5.19 7.81
CA TYR A 5 -8.50 6.52 8.32
C TYR A 5 -9.14 7.61 7.43
N PRO A 6 -9.72 8.67 8.02
CA PRO A 6 -10.28 9.79 7.26
C PRO A 6 -9.19 10.56 6.51
N TYR A 7 -9.49 11.08 5.32
CA TYR A 7 -8.52 11.87 4.55
C TYR A 7 -8.22 13.20 5.25
N GLY A 8 -6.98 13.35 5.71
CA GLY A 8 -6.48 14.55 6.37
C GLY A 8 -5.03 14.37 6.83
N THR A 9 -4.43 15.43 7.39
CA THR A 9 -3.09 15.33 7.96
C THR A 9 -3.11 14.56 9.28
N MET A 10 -2.03 13.82 9.56
CA MET A 10 -1.86 13.09 10.82
C MET A 10 -0.56 13.49 11.51
N THR A 11 -0.53 13.38 12.84
CA THR A 11 0.70 13.56 13.65
C THR A 11 1.73 12.48 13.32
N LYS A 12 1.27 11.26 13.02
CA LYS A 12 2.11 10.12 12.63
C LYS A 12 1.45 9.36 11.51
N TYR A 13 2.22 9.06 10.47
CA TYR A 13 1.83 8.18 9.37
C TYR A 13 2.55 6.82 9.57
N PRO A 14 1.87 5.68 9.41
CA PRO A 14 2.52 4.37 9.45
C PRO A 14 3.61 4.22 8.38
N HIS A 15 4.76 3.68 8.76
CA HIS A 15 6.00 3.46 7.98
C HIS A 15 6.59 4.61 7.13
N LEU A 16 5.89 5.73 6.93
CA LEU A 16 6.46 6.91 6.29
C LEU A 16 7.36 7.66 7.29
N ASP A 17 8.66 7.62 7.06
CA ASP A 17 9.66 8.29 7.88
C ASP A 17 10.31 9.49 7.18
N GLY A 18 11.13 10.22 7.94
CA GLY A 18 11.99 11.29 7.45
C GLY A 18 11.32 12.25 6.46
N GLN A 19 11.85 12.25 5.24
CA GLN A 19 11.46 13.15 4.15
C GLN A 19 10.23 12.67 3.37
N GLU A 20 9.98 11.36 3.28
CA GLU A 20 8.77 10.80 2.65
C GLU A 20 7.52 11.21 3.43
N ARG A 21 7.63 11.19 4.77
CA ARG A 21 6.60 11.72 5.67
C ARG A 21 6.26 13.18 5.39
N ILE A 22 7.29 14.02 5.21
CA ILE A 22 7.12 15.45 4.92
C ILE A 22 6.49 15.65 3.55
N LEU A 23 6.94 14.91 2.54
CA LEU A 23 6.38 14.93 1.20
C LEU A 23 4.89 14.56 1.21
N TRP A 24 4.54 13.46 1.88
CA TRP A 24 3.16 13.00 1.99
C TRP A 24 2.28 14.00 2.73
N HIS A 25 2.77 14.56 3.83
CA HIS A 25 2.06 15.60 4.58
C HIS A 25 1.77 16.82 3.69
N ARG A 26 2.76 17.30 2.92
CA ARG A 26 2.59 18.41 1.98
C ARG A 26 1.64 18.07 0.84
N PHE A 27 1.66 16.83 0.34
CA PHE A 27 0.71 16.37 -0.67
C PHE A 27 -0.74 16.47 -0.15
N ILE A 28 -1.00 16.02 1.08
CA ILE A 28 -2.33 16.10 1.68
C ILE A 28 -2.80 17.55 1.82
N GLN A 29 -1.92 18.44 2.30
CA GLN A 29 -2.24 19.87 2.43
C GLN A 29 -2.50 20.53 1.07
N LYS A 30 -1.76 20.15 0.03
CA LYS A 30 -1.89 20.73 -1.31
C LYS A 30 -3.17 20.28 -2.02
N TYR A 31 -3.65 19.07 -1.75
CA TYR A 31 -4.82 18.49 -2.41
C TYR A 31 -5.91 18.12 -1.40
N PRO A 32 -6.49 19.12 -0.70
CA PRO A 32 -7.60 18.85 0.20
C PRO A 32 -8.75 18.19 -0.57
N SER A 33 -9.37 17.16 0.01
CA SER A 33 -10.47 16.38 -0.59
C SER A 33 -10.11 15.44 -1.75
N ARG A 34 -8.82 15.22 -2.05
CA ARG A 34 -8.38 14.28 -3.09
C ARG A 34 -8.92 12.86 -2.88
N PHE A 35 -9.02 12.44 -1.62
CA PHE A 35 -9.58 11.16 -1.20
C PHE A 35 -10.63 11.40 -0.09
N ASP A 36 -11.45 10.38 0.16
CA ASP A 36 -12.40 10.37 1.28
C ASP A 36 -11.74 9.73 2.52
N THR A 37 -10.99 8.65 2.29
CA THR A 37 -10.25 7.90 3.32
C THR A 37 -8.93 7.36 2.74
N TYR A 38 -8.03 6.91 3.60
CA TYR A 38 -6.83 6.17 3.23
C TYR A 38 -6.59 4.97 4.13
N ASP A 39 -5.84 4.01 3.60
CA ASP A 39 -5.16 2.95 4.34
C ASP A 39 -3.65 3.08 4.13
N TYR A 40 -2.89 2.72 5.16
CA TYR A 40 -1.43 2.63 5.10
C TYR A 40 -0.99 1.19 5.29
N ASP A 41 0.20 0.87 4.80
CA ASP A 41 0.81 -0.46 4.97
C ASP A 41 -0.10 -1.61 4.52
N VAL A 42 -0.75 -1.44 3.38
CA VAL A 42 -1.72 -2.42 2.89
C VAL A 42 -0.96 -3.65 2.41
N LYS A 43 -1.08 -4.74 3.19
CA LYS A 43 -0.45 -6.02 2.87
C LYS A 43 -1.27 -6.76 1.81
N ILE A 44 -0.67 -6.96 0.66
CA ILE A 44 -1.23 -7.71 -0.45
C ILE A 44 -0.58 -9.08 -0.51
N ARG A 45 -1.42 -10.10 -0.68
CA ARG A 45 -0.97 -11.48 -0.89
C ARG A 45 -0.23 -11.57 -2.22
N VAL A 46 1.00 -12.07 -2.16
CA VAL A 46 1.63 -12.68 -3.31
C VAL A 46 1.24 -14.15 -3.26
N VAL A 47 0.81 -14.73 -4.38
CA VAL A 47 0.64 -16.19 -4.45
C VAL A 47 2.04 -16.77 -4.29
N PRO A 48 2.37 -17.40 -3.14
CA PRO A 48 3.68 -18.01 -3.01
C PRO A 48 3.77 -19.12 -4.06
N GLU A 49 4.92 -19.24 -4.69
CA GLU A 49 5.27 -20.49 -5.36
C GLU A 49 5.02 -21.62 -4.34
N ILE A 50 4.27 -22.65 -4.74
CA ILE A 50 3.91 -23.76 -3.86
C ILE A 50 5.19 -24.54 -3.60
N LEU A 51 5.98 -24.07 -2.63
CA LEU A 51 7.04 -24.84 -2.05
C LEU A 51 6.38 -26.02 -1.34
N PRO A 52 6.95 -27.23 -1.43
CA PRO A 52 6.51 -28.37 -0.63
C PRO A 52 6.90 -28.08 0.83
N LEU A 53 6.15 -27.19 1.47
CA LEU A 53 6.24 -26.92 2.90
C LEU A 53 5.34 -27.95 3.58
N TRP A 54 5.98 -28.85 4.30
CA TRP A 54 5.38 -30.08 4.81
C TRP A 54 4.42 -29.86 5.98
N ASP A 55 4.43 -28.67 6.59
CA ASP A 55 3.53 -28.32 7.70
C ASP A 55 2.83 -26.95 7.51
N LYS A 56 1.59 -26.89 7.99
CA LYS A 56 0.71 -25.72 7.87
C LYS A 56 1.30 -24.47 8.54
N LYS A 57 2.01 -24.63 9.66
CA LYS A 57 2.56 -23.50 10.41
C LYS A 57 3.64 -22.79 9.60
N THR A 58 4.55 -23.54 8.98
CA THR A 58 5.58 -23.00 8.09
C THR A 58 4.96 -22.32 6.87
N PHE A 59 3.91 -22.91 6.27
CA PHE A 59 3.19 -22.27 5.17
C PHE A 59 2.55 -20.94 5.58
N ASP A 60 1.88 -20.89 6.74
CA ASP A 60 1.22 -19.68 7.25
C ASP A 60 2.25 -18.56 7.51
N TYR A 61 3.42 -18.88 8.07
CA TYR A 61 4.52 -17.93 8.23
C TYR A 61 5.07 -17.46 6.89
N TRP A 62 5.30 -18.38 5.95
CA TRP A 62 5.77 -18.06 4.61
C TRP A 62 4.81 -17.11 3.89
N ALA A 63 3.51 -17.41 3.93
CA ALA A 63 2.46 -16.57 3.35
C ALA A 63 2.38 -15.19 4.02
N LEU A 64 2.73 -15.06 5.31
CA LEU A 64 2.76 -13.78 6.01
C LEU A 64 3.98 -12.92 5.62
N ILE A 65 5.18 -13.51 5.52
CA ILE A 65 6.42 -12.78 5.23
C ILE A 65 6.59 -12.44 3.75
N THR A 66 5.95 -13.20 2.85
CA THR A 66 6.04 -12.97 1.40
C THR A 66 5.06 -11.93 0.89
N LYS A 67 4.12 -11.47 1.73
CA LYS A 67 3.22 -10.37 1.36
C LYS A 67 4.01 -9.14 0.95
N LYS A 68 3.55 -8.47 -0.09
CA LYS A 68 4.03 -7.13 -0.43
C LYS A 68 3.21 -6.10 0.31
N THR A 69 3.80 -4.95 0.55
CA THR A 69 3.16 -3.85 1.27
C THR A 69 3.09 -2.66 0.33
N ILE A 70 1.88 -2.12 0.15
CA ILE A 70 1.66 -0.82 -0.47
C ILE A 70 1.78 0.24 0.62
N ASP A 71 2.50 1.33 0.34
CA ASP A 71 2.65 2.44 1.29
C ASP A 71 1.29 3.03 1.67
N VAL A 72 0.50 3.47 0.66
CA VAL A 72 -0.82 4.08 0.86
C VAL A 72 -1.82 3.62 -0.20
N ILE A 73 -3.05 3.34 0.21
CA ILE A 73 -4.21 3.31 -0.69
C ILE A 73 -5.11 4.49 -0.37
N GLY A 74 -5.32 5.36 -1.36
CA GLY A 74 -6.31 6.43 -1.28
C GLY A 74 -7.64 5.96 -1.84
N TRP A 75 -8.73 6.11 -1.08
CA TRP A 75 -10.07 5.73 -1.50
C TRP A 75 -10.89 6.96 -1.85
N LYS A 76 -11.53 6.94 -3.03
CA LYS A 76 -12.50 7.96 -3.42
C LYS A 76 -13.71 7.27 -4.03
N LYS A 77 -14.89 7.42 -3.44
CA LYS A 77 -16.11 6.73 -3.86
C LYS A 77 -15.89 5.20 -3.97
N ASN A 78 -15.84 4.68 -5.19
CA ASN A 78 -15.61 3.26 -5.49
C ASN A 78 -14.29 3.00 -6.23
N SER A 79 -13.33 3.92 -6.10
CA SER A 79 -12.02 3.79 -6.71
C SER A 79 -10.93 3.75 -5.65
N ALA A 80 -10.00 2.81 -5.83
CA ALA A 80 -8.75 2.72 -5.09
C ALA A 80 -7.62 3.32 -5.92
N THR A 81 -6.79 4.14 -5.29
CA THR A 81 -5.56 4.66 -5.88
C THR A 81 -4.39 4.15 -5.07
N ILE A 82 -3.53 3.35 -5.70
CA ILE A 82 -2.27 2.85 -5.13
C ILE A 82 -1.23 3.97 -5.21
N ILE A 83 -0.56 4.24 -4.09
CA ILE A 83 0.38 5.34 -3.96
C ILE A 83 1.64 4.82 -3.27
N GLU A 84 2.76 4.94 -3.96
CA GLU A 84 4.10 4.75 -3.40
C GLU A 84 4.71 6.13 -3.16
N VAL A 85 5.13 6.41 -1.92
CA VAL A 85 5.65 7.72 -1.55
C VAL A 85 7.17 7.66 -1.64
N LYS A 86 7.74 8.34 -2.63
CA LYS A 86 9.19 8.40 -2.86
C LYS A 86 9.63 9.81 -3.24
N LEU A 87 10.77 10.25 -2.72
CA LEU A 87 11.37 11.53 -3.10
C LEU A 87 11.94 11.52 -4.53
N ARG A 88 12.42 10.35 -4.96
CA ARG A 88 13.04 10.14 -6.27
C ARG A 88 12.33 8.95 -6.90
N LEU A 89 11.87 9.14 -8.12
CA LEU A 89 11.21 8.10 -8.89
C LEU A 89 12.23 7.50 -9.87
N GLY A 90 12.25 6.18 -9.95
CA GLY A 90 12.98 5.43 -10.96
C GLY A 90 12.11 4.33 -11.56
N LEU A 91 12.64 3.60 -12.54
CA LEU A 91 11.92 2.50 -13.19
C LEU A 91 11.49 1.41 -12.18
N ALA A 92 12.25 1.22 -11.10
CA ALA A 92 11.88 0.30 -10.03
C ALA A 92 10.55 0.70 -9.36
N THR A 93 10.36 1.97 -9.01
CA THR A 93 9.12 2.47 -8.39
C THR A 93 7.93 2.34 -9.33
N LEU A 94 8.13 2.59 -10.63
CA LEU A 94 7.10 2.33 -11.63
C LEU A 94 6.71 0.85 -11.67
N GLY A 95 7.71 -0.05 -11.68
CA GLY A 95 7.49 -1.49 -11.62
C GLY A 95 6.74 -1.93 -10.36
N GLN A 96 7.03 -1.32 -9.20
CA GLN A 96 6.31 -1.56 -7.95
C GLN A 96 4.82 -1.19 -8.09
N VAL A 97 4.51 0.03 -8.52
CA VAL A 97 3.12 0.49 -8.67
C VAL A 97 2.34 -0.38 -9.67
N LEU A 98 2.96 -0.73 -10.80
CA LEU A 98 2.35 -1.62 -11.80
C LEU A 98 2.12 -3.04 -11.25
N GLY A 99 3.11 -3.60 -10.56
CA GLY A 99 3.01 -4.91 -9.92
C GLY A 99 1.93 -4.92 -8.83
N TYR A 100 1.88 -3.89 -7.99
CA TYR A 100 0.86 -3.76 -6.95
C TYR A 100 -0.53 -3.61 -7.54
N ARG A 101 -0.71 -2.88 -8.64
CA ARG A 101 -1.99 -2.82 -9.34
C ARG A 101 -2.44 -4.20 -9.82
N PHE A 102 -1.53 -4.99 -10.40
CA PHE A 102 -1.83 -6.36 -10.83
C PHE A 102 -2.26 -7.24 -9.65
N LEU A 103 -1.47 -7.24 -8.56
CA LEU A 103 -1.77 -8.05 -7.38
C LEU A 103 -3.06 -7.61 -6.67
N PHE A 104 -3.30 -6.29 -6.56
CA PHE A 104 -4.50 -5.74 -5.93
C PHE A 104 -5.77 -6.17 -6.64
N HIS A 105 -5.78 -6.13 -7.98
CA HIS A 105 -6.92 -6.63 -8.76
C HIS A 105 -7.14 -8.14 -8.63
N HIS A 106 -6.09 -8.92 -8.36
CA HIS A 106 -6.22 -10.35 -8.13
C HIS A 106 -6.83 -10.66 -6.75
N GLU A 107 -6.50 -9.87 -5.73
CA GLU A 107 -7.02 -10.07 -4.36
C GLU A 107 -8.41 -9.43 -4.16
N TYR A 108 -8.73 -8.36 -4.89
CA TYR A 108 -10.00 -7.62 -4.83
C TYR A 108 -10.65 -7.49 -6.22
N PRO A 109 -11.46 -8.48 -6.66
CA PRO A 109 -12.19 -8.43 -7.93
C PRO A 109 -13.35 -7.42 -7.95
#